data_AF-A0A7D3WMZ1-F1
#
_entry.id   AF-A0A7D3WMZ1-F1
#
_cell.length_a   1.000
_cell.length_b   1.000
_cell.length_c   1.000
_cell.angle_alpha   90.00
_cell.angle_beta   90.00
_cell.angle_gamma   90.00
#
_symmetry.space_group_name_H-M   'P 1'
#
loop_
_entity.id
_entity.type
_entity.pdbx_description
1 polymer ?
#
loop_
_entity_poly.entity_id
_entity_poly.type
_entity_poly.pdbx_seq_one_letter_code
_entity_poly.pdbx_strand_id
1 'polypeptide(L)'
;MLGLTALRLYHSFVIQPFDDATSYELFVREHLLVVSSVYPYPNNHVLSNLLSWAFYQVQPGFWWSMRLPVLLVSTTATVGWFLALLRRSSFGVALLAVGWFGLLSTGLYYAATGRGYWQLIGLGPLALGQYSRCLSRWPGSPPAAGRPPGPGSC
;
A
#
# COMPACT_ATOMS: atom_id res chain seq x y z
N MET A 1 -6.17 15.03 -2.81
CA MET A 1 -6.18 13.85 -1.92
C MET A 1 -7.59 13.50 -1.44
N LEU A 2 -8.34 14.44 -0.86
CA LEU A 2 -9.73 14.21 -0.43
C LEU A 2 -10.63 13.63 -1.54
N GLY A 3 -10.60 14.19 -2.75
CA GLY A 3 -11.39 13.66 -3.87
C GLY A 3 -11.06 12.21 -4.24
N LEU A 4 -9.78 11.82 -4.19
CA LEU A 4 -9.36 10.44 -4.44
C LEU A 4 -9.83 9.50 -3.32
N THR A 5 -9.72 9.93 -2.05
CA THR A 5 -10.25 9.18 -0.91
C THR A 5 -11.77 9.03 -0.99
N ALA A 6 -12.50 10.08 -1.38
CA ALA A 6 -13.95 10.02 -1.58
C ALA A 6 -14.33 9.04 -2.69
N LEU A 7 -13.58 9.03 -3.80
CA LEU A 7 -13.80 8.07 -4.89
C LEU A 7 -13.55 6.63 -4.44
N ARG A 8 -12.46 6.37 -3.70
CA ARG A 8 -12.18 5.04 -3.11
C ARG A 8 -13.26 4.62 -2.12
N LEU A 9 -13.72 5.55 -1.28
CA LEU A 9 -14.81 5.31 -0.35
C LEU A 9 -16.08 4.91 -1.10
N TYR A 10 -16.48 5.67 -2.12
CA TYR A 10 -17.60 5.33 -2.98
C TYR A 10 -17.44 3.92 -3.57
N HIS A 11 -16.32 3.63 -4.23
CA HIS A 11 -16.06 2.31 -4.82
C HIS A 11 -16.08 1.17 -3.79
N SER A 12 -15.67 1.43 -2.54
CA SER A 12 -15.72 0.43 -1.48
C SER A 12 -17.14 -0.02 -1.11
N PHE A 13 -18.16 0.77 -1.45
CA PHE A 13 -19.57 0.42 -1.25
C PHE A 13 -20.23 -0.18 -2.48
N VAL A 14 -19.88 0.27 -3.69
CA VAL A 14 -20.52 -0.23 -4.92
C VAL A 14 -19.85 -1.45 -5.53
N ILE A 15 -18.56 -1.71 -5.26
CA ILE A 15 -17.89 -2.91 -5.76
C ILE A 15 -18.44 -4.13 -5.02
N GLN A 16 -18.95 -5.09 -5.79
CA GLN A 16 -19.45 -6.34 -5.25
C GLN A 16 -18.33 -7.12 -4.52
N PRO A 17 -18.61 -7.65 -3.32
CA PRO A 17 -17.71 -8.59 -2.65
C PRO A 17 -17.45 -9.83 -3.52
N PHE A 18 -16.19 -10.22 -3.65
CA PHE A 18 -15.79 -11.42 -4.39
C PHE A 18 -14.68 -12.14 -3.63
N ASP A 19 -13.43 -11.99 -4.05
CA ASP A 19 -12.29 -12.62 -3.39
C ASP A 19 -12.09 -12.16 -1.94
N ASP A 20 -12.46 -10.91 -1.62
CA ASP A 20 -12.43 -10.41 -0.25
C ASP A 20 -13.56 -10.95 0.63
N ALA A 21 -14.70 -11.35 0.05
CA ALA A 21 -15.70 -12.14 0.78
C ALA A 21 -15.14 -13.51 1.17
N THR A 22 -14.39 -14.15 0.27
CA THR A 22 -13.72 -15.42 0.56
C THR A 22 -12.71 -15.24 1.69
N SER A 23 -11.88 -14.19 1.66
CA SER A 23 -10.96 -13.90 2.76
C SER A 23 -11.66 -13.60 4.08
N TYR A 24 -12.82 -12.94 4.01
CA TYR A 24 -13.63 -12.65 5.18
C TYR A 24 -14.13 -13.93 5.85
N GLU A 25 -14.77 -14.80 5.07
CA GLU A 25 -15.39 -16.04 5.54
C GLU A 25 -14.37 -17.08 6.01
N LEU A 26 -13.25 -17.23 5.31
CA LEU A 26 -12.31 -18.31 5.58
C LEU A 26 -11.16 -17.96 6.53
N PHE A 27 -10.88 -16.66 6.70
CA PHE A 27 -9.74 -16.22 7.52
C PHE A 27 -10.18 -15.22 8.59
N VAL A 28 -10.75 -14.08 8.18
CA VAL A 28 -10.93 -12.93 9.08
C VAL A 28 -11.98 -13.19 10.16
N ARG A 29 -13.05 -13.93 9.86
CA ARG A 29 -14.08 -14.33 10.83
C ARG A 29 -13.64 -15.41 11.80
N GLU A 30 -12.55 -16.11 11.49
CA GLU A 30 -12.02 -17.19 12.30
C GLU A 30 -11.13 -16.61 13.44
N HIS A 31 -10.07 -17.34 13.80
CA HIS A 31 -9.15 -16.96 14.84
C HIS A 31 -7.76 -16.67 14.28
N LEU A 32 -6.95 -15.95 15.08
CA LEU A 32 -5.63 -15.47 14.69
C LEU A 32 -4.73 -16.55 14.08
N LEU A 33 -4.79 -17.78 14.62
CA LEU A 33 -4.02 -18.91 14.10
C LEU A 33 -4.39 -19.19 12.63
N VAL A 34 -5.68 -19.35 12.31
CA VAL A 34 -6.15 -19.59 10.93
C VAL A 34 -5.68 -18.49 9.99
N VAL A 35 -5.84 -17.23 10.37
CA VAL A 35 -5.39 -16.09 9.55
C VAL A 35 -3.90 -16.18 9.22
N SER A 36 -3.08 -16.58 10.19
CA SER A 36 -1.62 -16.58 10.07
C SER A 36 -1.00 -17.84 9.45
N SER A 37 -1.68 -19.00 9.55
CA SER A 37 -1.07 -20.30 9.27
C SER A 37 -1.84 -21.19 8.30
N VAL A 38 -3.08 -20.86 7.92
CA VAL A 38 -3.92 -21.71 7.08
C VAL A 38 -3.95 -21.18 5.64
N TYR A 39 -3.55 -22.03 4.69
CA TYR A 39 -3.42 -21.70 3.25
C TYR A 39 -4.15 -22.70 2.34
N PRO A 40 -5.48 -22.80 2.42
CA PRO A 40 -6.27 -23.66 1.54
C PRO A 40 -6.37 -23.07 0.12
N TYR A 41 -6.19 -21.76 -0.02
CA TYR A 41 -6.26 -21.03 -1.29
C TYR A 41 -5.06 -20.08 -1.44
N PRO A 42 -4.53 -19.88 -2.66
CA PRO A 42 -3.30 -19.12 -2.91
C PRO A 42 -3.43 -17.60 -2.68
N ASN A 43 -4.58 -17.11 -2.21
CA ASN A 43 -4.92 -15.69 -2.13
C ASN A 43 -4.99 -15.17 -0.68
N ASN A 44 -4.38 -15.88 0.29
CA ASN A 44 -4.27 -15.40 1.67
C ASN A 44 -3.13 -14.38 1.81
N HIS A 45 -3.47 -13.10 1.87
CA HIS A 45 -2.51 -12.04 2.18
C HIS A 45 -2.45 -11.84 3.70
N VAL A 46 -1.58 -12.59 4.38
CA VAL A 46 -1.54 -12.67 5.86
C VAL A 46 -1.53 -11.31 6.54
N LEU A 47 -0.66 -10.37 6.13
CA LEU A 47 -0.64 -9.03 6.74
C LEU A 47 -1.98 -8.29 6.56
N SER A 48 -2.62 -8.43 5.40
CA SER A 48 -3.93 -7.83 5.12
C SER A 48 -5.00 -8.45 5.99
N ASN A 49 -5.04 -9.78 6.03
CA ASN A 49 -6.07 -10.51 6.77
C ASN A 49 -5.90 -10.36 8.28
N LEU A 50 -4.67 -10.24 8.80
CA LEU A 50 -4.40 -9.90 10.20
C LEU A 50 -4.93 -8.51 10.56
N LEU A 51 -4.71 -7.52 9.70
CA LEU A 51 -5.24 -6.17 9.91
C LEU A 51 -6.77 -6.18 9.87
N SER A 52 -7.36 -6.87 8.89
CA SER A 52 -8.81 -7.06 8.80
C SER A 52 -9.39 -7.79 10.00
N TRP A 53 -8.70 -8.82 10.52
CA TRP A 53 -9.06 -9.52 11.74
C TRP A 53 -9.07 -8.59 12.96
N ALA A 54 -8.08 -7.70 13.09
CA ALA A 54 -8.07 -6.72 14.17
C ALA A 54 -9.29 -5.77 14.10
N PHE A 55 -9.70 -5.35 12.90
CA PHE A 55 -10.93 -4.56 12.73
C PHE A 55 -12.19 -5.36 13.02
N TYR A 56 -12.22 -6.64 12.64
CA TYR A 56 -13.31 -7.56 12.94
C TYR A 56 -13.55 -7.71 14.46
N GLN A 57 -12.48 -7.78 15.26
CA GLN A 57 -12.60 -7.83 16.73
C GLN A 57 -13.31 -6.61 17.33
N VAL A 58 -13.27 -5.46 16.65
CA VAL A 58 -13.94 -4.23 17.09
C VAL A 58 -15.39 -4.19 16.62
N GLN A 59 -15.64 -4.52 15.35
CA GLN A 59 -16.97 -4.54 14.77
C GLN A 59 -17.06 -5.60 13.65
N PRO A 60 -17.84 -6.69 13.83
CA PRO A 60 -17.87 -7.84 12.93
C PRO A 60 -18.67 -7.63 11.62
N GLY A 61 -18.58 -6.45 11.02
CA GLY A 61 -19.20 -6.14 9.73
C GLY A 61 -18.24 -6.33 8.57
N PHE A 62 -18.71 -6.86 7.44
CA PHE A 62 -17.87 -7.08 6.25
C PHE A 62 -17.16 -5.80 5.78
N TRP A 63 -17.92 -4.70 5.60
CA TRP A 63 -17.32 -3.44 5.14
C TRP A 63 -16.29 -2.91 6.15
N TRP A 64 -16.62 -2.95 7.44
CA TRP A 64 -15.72 -2.52 8.51
C TRP A 64 -14.43 -3.35 8.57
N SER A 65 -14.54 -4.66 8.41
CA SER A 65 -13.41 -5.58 8.56
C SER A 65 -12.55 -5.65 7.30
N MET A 66 -13.15 -5.57 6.10
CA MET A 66 -12.44 -5.78 4.84
C MET A 66 -12.15 -4.50 4.07
N ARG A 67 -13.07 -3.52 4.08
CA ARG A 67 -13.01 -2.33 3.21
C ARG A 67 -12.35 -1.16 3.92
N LEU A 68 -12.70 -0.91 5.18
CA LEU A 68 -12.12 0.19 5.94
C LEU A 68 -10.60 0.08 6.08
N PRO A 69 -9.99 -1.09 6.39
CA PRO A 69 -8.54 -1.18 6.54
C PRO A 69 -7.80 -0.87 5.25
N VAL A 70 -8.26 -1.38 4.11
CA VAL A 70 -7.65 -1.09 2.82
C VAL A 70 -7.85 0.38 2.42
N LEU A 71 -8.98 1.00 2.76
CA LEU A 71 -9.19 2.44 2.55
C LEU A 71 -8.21 3.29 3.37
N LEU A 72 -7.98 2.92 4.64
CA LEU A 72 -7.04 3.61 5.52
C LEU A 72 -5.59 3.43 5.02
N VAL A 73 -5.17 2.18 4.77
CA VAL A 73 -3.84 1.88 4.22
C VAL A 73 -3.63 2.61 2.90
N SER A 74 -4.63 2.58 2.01
CA SER A 74 -4.53 3.23 0.71
C SER A 74 -4.32 4.71 0.80
N THR A 75 -5.09 5.36 1.68
CA THR A 75 -5.04 6.80 1.88
C THR A 75 -3.72 7.20 2.51
N THR A 76 -3.30 6.52 3.57
CA THR A 76 -2.02 6.78 4.26
C THR A 76 -0.83 6.58 3.32
N ALA A 77 -0.78 5.50 2.55
CA ALA A 77 0.30 5.26 1.59
C ALA A 77 0.35 6.35 0.50
N THR A 78 -0.82 6.73 -0.02
CA THR A 78 -0.94 7.79 -1.05
C THR A 78 -0.46 9.14 -0.52
N VAL A 79 -0.85 9.52 0.71
CA VAL A 79 -0.36 10.73 1.38
C VAL A 79 1.15 10.64 1.62
N GLY A 80 1.64 9.49 2.08
CA GLY A 80 3.07 9.24 2.28
C GLY A 80 3.89 9.46 1.01
N TRP A 81 3.43 8.92 -0.13
CA TRP A 81 4.07 9.14 -1.43
C TRP A 81 4.02 10.58 -1.88
N PHE A 82 2.88 11.25 -1.70
CA PHE A 82 2.75 12.66 -2.02
C PHE A 82 3.78 13.50 -1.23
N LEU A 83 3.89 13.27 0.08
CA LEU A 83 4.87 13.95 0.93
C LEU A 83 6.32 13.57 0.57
N ALA A 84 6.57 12.33 0.17
CA ALA A 84 7.90 11.89 -0.28
C ALA A 84 8.30 12.57 -1.60
N LEU A 85 7.38 12.68 -2.55
CA LEU A 85 7.60 13.39 -3.82
C LEU A 85 7.74 14.88 -3.61
N LEU A 86 6.94 15.49 -2.73
CA LEU A 86 7.02 16.92 -2.41
C LEU A 86 8.40 17.33 -1.88
N ARG A 87 9.13 16.42 -1.22
CA ARG A 87 10.52 16.64 -0.79
C ARG A 87 11.55 16.62 -1.93
N ARG A 88 11.16 16.19 -3.13
CA ARG A 88 12.05 15.96 -4.27
C ARG A 88 11.59 16.64 -5.57
N SER A 89 10.38 17.21 -5.58
CA SER A 89 9.76 17.83 -6.74
C SER A 89 8.89 19.01 -6.33
N SER A 90 8.25 19.68 -7.31
CA SER A 90 7.23 20.68 -7.03
C SER A 90 5.90 20.03 -6.60
N PHE A 91 5.05 20.84 -5.97
CA PHE A 91 3.70 20.43 -5.56
C PHE A 91 2.87 19.88 -6.73
N GLY A 92 2.89 20.57 -7.88
CA GLY A 92 2.14 20.17 -9.06
C GLY A 92 2.56 18.80 -9.58
N VAL A 93 3.86 18.53 -9.64
CA VAL A 93 4.39 17.22 -10.06
C VAL A 93 3.98 16.12 -9.07
N ALA A 94 4.12 16.36 -7.76
CA ALA A 94 3.72 15.39 -6.75
C ALA A 94 2.21 15.10 -6.79
N LEU A 95 1.39 16.13 -6.96
CA LEU A 95 -0.06 16.01 -7.04
C LEU A 95 -0.50 15.24 -8.28
N LEU A 96 0.05 15.60 -9.45
CA LEU A 96 -0.27 14.93 -10.71
C LEU A 96 0.20 13.47 -10.71
N ALA A 97 1.42 13.19 -10.25
CA ALA A 97 1.95 11.83 -10.21
C ALA A 97 1.10 10.90 -9.31
N VAL A 98 0.81 11.33 -8.09
CA VAL A 98 0.03 10.53 -7.14
C VAL A 98 -1.44 10.49 -7.52
N GLY A 99 -1.99 11.59 -8.03
CA GLY A 99 -3.36 11.65 -8.53
C GLY A 99 -3.57 10.70 -9.70
N TRP A 100 -2.70 10.77 -10.71
CA TRP A 100 -2.76 9.89 -11.88
C TRP A 100 -2.62 8.42 -11.49
N PHE A 101 -1.61 8.07 -10.69
CA PHE A 101 -1.43 6.72 -10.19
C PHE A 101 -2.65 6.22 -9.41
N GLY A 102 -3.21 7.08 -8.55
CA GLY A 102 -4.37 6.76 -7.73
C GLY A 102 -5.66 6.56 -8.54
N LEU A 103 -5.78 7.19 -9.70
CA LEU A 103 -6.93 7.10 -10.61
C LEU A 103 -6.84 5.95 -11.61
N LEU A 104 -5.70 5.26 -11.69
CA LEU A 104 -5.59 4.04 -12.48
C LEU A 104 -6.64 3.01 -12.01
N SER A 105 -7.27 2.30 -12.95
CA SER A 105 -8.32 1.32 -12.65
C SER A 105 -7.87 0.29 -11.62
N THR A 106 -6.63 -0.22 -11.76
CA THR A 106 -6.00 -1.13 -10.81
C THR A 106 -5.83 -0.52 -9.42
N GLY A 107 -5.45 0.75 -9.35
CA GLY A 107 -5.26 1.48 -8.10
C GLY A 107 -6.59 1.70 -7.37
N LEU A 108 -7.64 2.10 -8.08
CA LEU A 108 -8.98 2.26 -7.53
C LEU A 108 -9.57 0.91 -7.09
N TYR A 109 -9.47 -0.12 -7.93
CA TYR A 109 -9.99 -1.45 -7.64
C TYR A 109 -9.33 -2.06 -6.38
N TYR A 110 -8.00 -2.04 -6.28
CA TYR A 110 -7.32 -2.59 -5.10
C TYR A 110 -7.37 -1.69 -3.87
N ALA A 111 -7.59 -0.38 -4.01
CA ALA A 111 -7.87 0.48 -2.87
C ALA A 111 -9.28 0.29 -2.29
N ALA A 112 -10.19 -0.30 -3.06
CA ALA A 112 -11.56 -0.60 -2.63
C ALA A 112 -11.74 -2.08 -2.22
N THR A 113 -10.88 -3.00 -2.66
CA THR A 113 -10.96 -4.44 -2.35
C THR A 113 -10.02 -4.88 -1.25
N GLY A 114 -10.54 -5.60 -0.25
CA GLY A 114 -9.82 -6.01 0.96
C GLY A 114 -8.81 -7.14 0.75
N ARG A 115 -8.09 -7.13 -0.37
CA ARG A 115 -7.26 -8.23 -0.86
C ARG A 115 -5.76 -8.08 -0.59
N GLY A 116 -5.32 -7.08 0.18
CA GLY A 116 -3.90 -6.90 0.50
C GLY A 116 -2.97 -6.42 -0.63
N TYR A 117 -3.38 -6.45 -1.91
CA TYR A 117 -2.56 -5.93 -3.02
C TYR A 117 -2.18 -4.47 -2.84
N TRP A 118 -3.05 -3.67 -2.23
CA TRP A 118 -2.73 -2.27 -2.01
C TRP A 118 -1.70 -2.04 -0.91
N GLN A 119 -1.53 -2.98 0.03
CA GLN A 119 -0.39 -2.98 0.95
C GLN A 119 0.92 -3.24 0.19
N LEU A 120 0.92 -4.22 -0.73
CA LEU A 120 2.09 -4.53 -1.57
C LEU A 120 2.46 -3.32 -2.44
N ILE A 121 1.45 -2.72 -3.09
CA ILE A 121 1.63 -1.54 -3.92
C ILE A 121 2.13 -0.37 -3.07
N GLY A 122 1.53 -0.14 -1.89
CA GLY A 122 1.92 0.86 -0.89
C GLY A 122 3.37 0.77 -0.43
N LEU A 123 3.82 -0.44 -0.08
CA LEU A 123 5.14 -0.72 0.48
C LEU A 123 6.24 -0.88 -0.57
N GLY A 124 5.90 -1.25 -1.81
CA GLY A 124 6.87 -1.47 -2.90
C GLY A 124 7.86 -0.32 -3.09
N PRO A 125 7.42 0.96 -3.18
CA PRO A 125 8.33 2.09 -3.30
C PRO A 125 9.27 2.28 -2.11
N LEU A 126 8.85 1.90 -0.89
CA LEU A 126 9.72 1.95 0.30
C LEU A 126 10.82 0.90 0.20
N ALA A 127 10.47 -0.32 -0.19
CA ALA A 127 11.44 -1.40 -0.40
C ALA A 127 12.47 -1.03 -1.48
N LEU A 128 12.02 -0.48 -2.61
CA LEU A 128 12.91 -0.03 -3.70
C LEU A 128 13.81 1.16 -3.25
N GLY A 129 13.24 2.11 -2.51
CA GLY A 129 13.97 3.23 -1.94
C GLY A 129 15.04 2.81 -0.94
N GLN A 130 14.78 1.76 -0.15
CA GLN A 130 15.76 1.19 0.76
C GLN A 130 16.84 0.41 0.00
N TYR A 131 16.43 -0.43 -0.95
CA TYR A 131 17.35 -1.22 -1.78
C TYR A 131 18.36 -0.33 -2.52
N SER A 132 17.89 0.74 -3.16
CA SER A 132 18.76 1.72 -3.84
C SER A 132 19.77 2.41 -2.91
N ARG A 133 19.39 2.68 -1.66
CA ARG A 133 20.31 3.23 -0.65
C ARG A 133 21.35 2.21 -0.18
N CYS A 134 20.97 0.94 -0.08
CA CYS A 134 21.91 -0.13 0.26
C CYS A 134 22.93 -0.33 -0.88
N LEU A 135 22.48 -0.34 -2.14
CA LEU A 135 23.37 -0.42 -3.30
C LEU A 135 24.35 0.75 -3.36
N SER A 136 23.90 1.99 -3.12
CA SER A 136 24.80 3.15 -3.16
C SER A 136 25.85 3.16 -2.04
N ARG A 137 25.67 2.33 -1.00
CA ARG A 137 26.61 2.15 0.12
C ARG A 137 27.42 0.86 0.03
N TRP A 138 27.21 0.05 -1.01
CA TRP A 138 27.97 -1.18 -1.19
C TRP A 138 29.45 -0.86 -1.47
N PRO A 139 30.42 -1.46 -0.76
CA PRO A 139 31.84 -1.14 -0.89
C PRO A 139 32.42 -1.34 -2.30
N GLY A 140 31.78 -2.16 -3.13
CA GLY A 140 32.15 -2.39 -4.53
C GLY A 140 31.39 -1.58 -5.56
N SER A 141 30.57 -0.60 -5.15
CA SER A 141 29.82 0.23 -6.09
C SER A 141 30.76 1.17 -6.84
N PRO A 142 30.69 1.24 -8.19
CA PRO A 142 31.50 2.18 -8.93
C PRO A 142 31.23 3.60 -8.43
N PRO A 143 32.26 4.47 -8.33
CA PRO A 143 32.08 5.84 -7.92
C PRO A 143 30.99 6.47 -8.78
N ALA A 144 30.04 7.16 -8.15
CA ALA A 144 28.93 7.80 -8.83
C ALA A 144 29.49 8.64 -10.00
N ALA A 145 29.21 8.22 -11.22
CA ALA A 145 29.70 8.87 -12.42
C ALA A 145 29.29 10.35 -12.37
N GLY A 146 30.28 11.24 -12.22
CA GLY A 146 30.08 12.68 -12.38
C GLY A 146 30.02 13.55 -11.12
N ARG A 147 30.50 13.12 -9.94
CA ARG A 147 30.85 14.12 -8.92
C ARG A 147 32.21 14.73 -9.29
N PRO A 148 32.30 16.02 -9.67
CA PRO A 148 33.61 16.65 -9.82
C PRO A 148 34.36 16.57 -8.49
N PRO A 149 35.69 16.40 -8.51
CA PRO A 149 36.48 16.44 -7.28
C PRO A 149 36.20 17.76 -6.57
N GLY A 150 35.72 17.67 -5.33
CA GLY A 150 35.57 18.83 -4.48
C GLY A 150 36.94 19.47 -4.24
N PRO A 151 37.02 20.80 -4.17
CA PRO A 151 38.29 21.46 -3.90
C PRO A 151 38.67 21.20 -2.44
N GLY A 152 39.80 20.52 -2.23
CA GLY A 152 40.48 20.50 -0.93
C GLY A 152 40.80 19.12 -0.39
N SER A 153 41.99 18.62 -0.71
CA SER A 153 42.83 17.89 0.24
C SER A 153 44.29 18.17 -0.13
N CYS A 154 44.84 19.20 0.51
CA CYS A 154 46.23 19.18 0.95
C CYS A 154 46.26 18.51 2.33
#